data_AF-A0A924J0B3-F1
#
_entry.id   AF-A0A924J0B3-F1
#
_cell.length_a   1.000
_cell.length_b   1.000
_cell.length_c   1.000
_cell.angle_alpha   90.00
_cell.angle_beta   90.00
_cell.angle_gamma   90.00
#
_symmetry.space_group_name_H-M   'P 1'
#
loop_
_entity.id
_entity.type
_entity.pdbx_description
1 polymer ?
#
loop_
_entity_poly.entity_id
_entity_poly.type
_entity_poly.pdbx_seq_one_letter_code
_entity_poly.pdbx_strand_id
1 'polypeptide(L)'
;MIRGANLGIAFLLELAVLFAVGYWGFRLSLGMPLRLVAGLAPPLLMAVLWGLLAAPRASFPLHAVADVAFRIAWFGVGALAFWAAGRPIAALVLTGVFAANALMLGAL
;
A
#
# COMPACT_ATOMS: atom_id res chain seq x y z
N MET A 1 -10.40 18.05 14.32
CA MET A 1 -10.49 18.15 12.85
C MET A 1 -9.24 17.60 12.15
N ILE A 2 -8.03 18.04 12.52
CA ILE A 2 -6.76 17.61 11.89
C ILE A 2 -6.54 16.09 11.88
N ARG A 3 -6.82 15.40 13.00
CA ARG A 3 -6.65 13.92 13.09
C ARG A 3 -7.55 13.15 12.13
N GLY A 4 -8.78 13.61 11.89
CA GLY A 4 -9.70 12.96 10.95
C GLY A 4 -9.22 13.07 9.50
N ALA A 5 -8.67 14.23 9.13
CA ALA A 5 -8.05 14.42 7.82
C ALA A 5 -6.85 13.46 7.62
N ASN A 6 -5.97 13.32 8.62
CA ASN A 6 -4.83 12.40 8.54
C ASN A 6 -5.25 10.94 8.42
N LEU A 7 -6.34 10.52 9.10
CA LEU A 7 -6.90 9.18 8.91
C LEU A 7 -7.46 8.98 7.50
N GLY A 8 -8.12 9.99 6.95
CA GLY A 8 -8.57 9.99 5.56
C GLY A 8 -7.40 9.86 4.58
N ILE A 9 -6.32 10.61 4.80
CA ILE A 9 -5.09 10.53 4.01
C ILE A 9 -4.46 9.14 4.13
N ALA A 10 -4.36 8.58 5.35
CA ALA A 10 -3.84 7.24 5.56
C ALA A 10 -4.61 6.20 4.73
N PHE A 11 -5.94 6.26 4.77
CA PHE A 11 -6.78 5.36 3.97
C PHE A 11 -6.57 5.55 2.46
N LEU A 12 -6.48 6.79 1.99
CA LEU A 12 -6.19 7.06 0.56
C LEU A 12 -4.82 6.52 0.14
N LEU A 13 -3.81 6.63 1.01
CA LEU A 13 -2.49 6.05 0.77
C LEU A 13 -2.57 4.52 0.69
N GLU A 14 -3.33 3.86 1.56
CA GLU A 14 -3.54 2.41 1.52
C GLU A 14 -4.16 1.97 0.19
N LEU A 15 -5.19 2.69 -0.27
CA LEU A 15 -5.79 2.44 -1.59
C LEU A 15 -4.81 2.70 -2.74
N ALA A 16 -3.99 3.74 -2.63
CA ALA A 16 -2.98 4.06 -3.63
C ALA A 16 -1.92 2.96 -3.77
N VAL A 17 -1.55 2.27 -2.68
CA VAL A 17 -0.66 1.09 -2.73
C VAL A 17 -1.29 -0.04 -3.54
N LEU A 18 -2.56 -0.39 -3.25
CA LEU A 18 -3.26 -1.44 -3.99
C LEU A 18 -3.38 -1.10 -5.48
N PHE A 19 -3.70 0.16 -5.79
CA PHE A 19 -3.71 0.65 -7.15
C PHE A 19 -2.34 0.57 -7.82
N ALA A 20 -1.26 0.96 -7.13
CA ALA A 20 0.10 0.92 -7.66
C ALA A 20 0.50 -0.49 -8.08
N VAL A 21 0.22 -1.47 -7.22
CA VAL A 21 0.53 -2.88 -7.45
C VAL A 21 -0.29 -3.45 -8.60
N GLY A 22 -1.59 -3.18 -8.65
CA GLY A 22 -2.43 -3.63 -9.75
C GLY A 22 -2.04 -2.98 -11.07
N TYR A 23 -1.80 -1.66 -11.06
CA TYR A 23 -1.32 -0.90 -12.21
C TYR A 23 -0.01 -1.45 -12.76
N TRP A 24 0.95 -1.76 -11.87
CA TRP A 24 2.21 -2.41 -12.25
C TRP A 24 1.96 -3.76 -12.93
N GLY A 25 1.12 -4.63 -12.34
CA GLY A 25 0.79 -5.93 -12.91
C GLY A 25 0.14 -5.86 -14.30
N PHE A 26 -0.74 -4.87 -14.52
CA PHE A 26 -1.35 -4.62 -15.83
C PHE A 26 -0.39 -4.02 -16.87
N ARG A 27 0.74 -3.45 -16.45
CA ARG A 27 1.77 -2.87 -17.32
C ARG A 27 2.81 -3.89 -17.78
N LEU A 28 2.82 -5.10 -17.22
CA LEU A 28 3.70 -6.17 -17.66
C LEU A 28 3.36 -6.60 -19.09
N SER A 29 4.39 -6.85 -19.90
CA SER A 29 4.29 -7.33 -21.28
C SER A 29 3.98 -8.83 -21.32
N LEU A 30 2.78 -9.20 -20.88
CA LEU A 30 2.28 -10.57 -20.78
C LEU A 30 1.06 -10.79 -21.69
N GLY A 31 0.78 -12.06 -22.01
CA GLY A 31 -0.49 -12.45 -22.64
C GLY A 31 -1.70 -12.11 -21.75
N MET A 32 -2.88 -11.92 -22.35
CA MET A 32 -4.07 -11.41 -21.67
C MET A 32 -4.44 -12.16 -20.37
N PRO A 33 -4.47 -13.51 -20.32
CA PRO A 33 -4.78 -14.22 -19.07
C PRO A 33 -3.76 -13.95 -17.96
N LEU A 34 -2.47 -14.02 -18.27
CA LEU A 34 -1.41 -13.76 -17.28
C LEU A 34 -1.40 -12.30 -16.81
N ARG A 35 -1.73 -11.37 -17.70
CA ARG A 35 -1.82 -9.95 -17.36
C ARG A 35 -2.97 -9.65 -16.40
N LEU A 36 -4.12 -10.32 -16.57
CA LEU A 36 -5.24 -10.24 -15.62
C LEU A 36 -4.82 -10.78 -14.25
N VAL A 37 -4.16 -11.95 -14.22
CA VAL A 37 -3.66 -12.54 -12.98
C VAL A 37 -2.65 -11.62 -12.29
N ALA A 38 -1.66 -11.11 -13.03
CA ALA A 38 -0.65 -10.21 -12.48
C ALA A 38 -1.24 -8.87 -11.98
N GLY A 39 -2.27 -8.35 -12.64
CA GLY A 39 -2.94 -7.11 -12.23
C GLY A 39 -3.91 -7.25 -11.06
N LEU A 40 -4.46 -8.44 -10.81
CA LEU A 40 -5.51 -8.65 -9.80
C LEU A 40 -5.07 -9.50 -8.61
N ALA A 41 -4.28 -10.54 -8.82
CA ALA A 41 -3.91 -11.46 -7.74
C ALA A 41 -3.05 -10.77 -6.66
N PRO A 42 -2.04 -9.96 -6.98
CA PRO A 42 -1.24 -9.30 -5.95
C PRO A 42 -2.03 -8.28 -5.11
N PRO A 43 -2.84 -7.35 -5.69
CA PRO A 43 -3.70 -6.48 -4.88
C PRO A 43 -4.70 -7.25 -4.02
N LEU A 44 -5.27 -8.35 -4.53
CA LEU A 44 -6.21 -9.16 -3.77
C LEU A 44 -5.53 -9.85 -2.58
N LEU A 45 -4.34 -10.42 -2.80
CA LEU A 45 -3.52 -11.02 -1.74
C LEU A 45 -3.18 -9.98 -0.67
N MET A 46 -2.78 -8.77 -1.09
CA MET A 46 -2.49 -7.67 -0.17
C MET A 46 -3.73 -7.27 0.64
N ALA A 47 -4.89 -7.12 0.00
CA ALA A 47 -6.14 -6.81 0.70
C ALA A 47 -6.50 -7.88 1.75
N VAL A 48 -6.28 -9.16 1.44
CA VAL A 48 -6.46 -10.26 2.39
C VAL A 48 -5.47 -10.15 3.55
N LEU A 49 -4.17 -9.94 3.27
CA LEU A 49 -3.15 -9.77 4.31
C LEU A 49 -3.46 -8.60 5.23
N TRP A 50 -3.93 -7.48 4.68
CA TRP A 50 -4.36 -6.33 5.47
C TRP A 50 -5.53 -6.69 6.38
N GLY A 51 -6.56 -7.34 5.83
CA GLY A 51 -7.72 -7.82 6.57
C GLY A 51 -7.35 -8.76 7.73
N LEU A 52 -6.34 -9.60 7.52
CA LEU A 52 -5.87 -10.57 8.51
C LEU A 52 -5.00 -9.95 9.60
N LEU A 53 -4.15 -8.97 9.26
CA LEU A 53 -3.05 -8.53 10.12
C LEU A 53 -3.18 -7.09 10.65
N ALA A 54 -3.70 -6.17 9.84
CA ALA A 54 -3.63 -4.73 10.09
C ALA A 54 -5.00 -4.03 10.19
N ALA A 55 -6.08 -4.70 9.82
CA ALA A 55 -7.43 -4.16 9.95
C ALA A 55 -7.83 -3.93 11.43
N PRO A 56 -8.74 -2.99 11.72
CA PRO A 56 -9.22 -2.75 13.09
C PRO A 56 -9.86 -3.97 13.75
N ARG A 57 -10.36 -4.92 12.94
CA ARG A 57 -10.91 -6.21 13.35
C ARG A 57 -10.10 -7.37 12.76
N ALA A 58 -8.78 -7.20 12.68
CA ALA A 58 -7.86 -8.22 12.20
C ALA A 58 -7.99 -9.52 13.00
N SER A 59 -7.91 -10.67 12.32
CA SER A 59 -7.90 -11.97 12.97
C SER A 59 -6.60 -12.21 13.77
N PHE A 60 -5.49 -11.64 13.28
CA PHE A 60 -4.16 -11.74 13.86
C PHE A 60 -3.55 -10.34 14.00
N PRO A 61 -4.05 -9.52 14.93
CA PRO A 61 -3.61 -8.13 15.06
C PRO A 61 -2.12 -8.03 15.34
N LEU A 62 -1.42 -7.23 14.54
CA LEU A 62 -0.02 -6.90 14.76
C LEU A 62 0.12 -5.86 15.87
N HIS A 63 1.23 -5.92 16.61
CA HIS A 63 1.52 -5.02 17.72
C HIS A 63 2.95 -4.47 17.64
N ALA A 64 3.12 -3.24 18.14
CA ALA A 64 4.41 -2.57 18.28
C ALA A 64 5.25 -2.63 16.99
N VAL A 65 6.45 -3.21 17.07
CA VAL A 65 7.42 -3.29 15.96
C VAL A 65 6.86 -4.03 14.74
N ALA A 66 6.01 -5.06 14.96
CA ALA A 66 5.46 -5.84 13.85
C ALA A 66 4.46 -5.02 13.01
N ASP A 67 3.66 -4.16 13.66
CA ASP A 67 2.74 -3.25 12.94
C ASP A 67 3.52 -2.22 12.12
N VAL A 68 4.55 -1.61 12.71
CA VAL A 68 5.43 -0.65 12.03
C VAL A 68 6.13 -1.31 10.83
N ALA A 69 6.72 -2.49 11.02
CA ALA A 69 7.38 -3.23 9.95
C ALA A 69 6.41 -3.59 8.81
N PHE A 70 5.19 -4.02 9.14
CA PHE A 70 4.16 -4.31 8.16
C PHE A 70 3.77 -3.07 7.35
N ARG A 71 3.57 -1.91 8.00
CA ARG A 71 3.26 -0.65 7.30
C ARG A 71 4.40 -0.22 6.38
N ILE A 72 5.65 -0.27 6.84
CA ILE A 72 6.82 0.04 6.01
C ILE A 72 6.87 -0.89 4.80
N ALA A 73 6.65 -2.19 4.99
CA ALA A 73 6.62 -3.15 3.89
C ALA A 73 5.46 -2.85 2.92
N TRP A 74 4.26 -2.56 3.43
CA TRP A 74 3.08 -2.23 2.64
C TRP A 74 3.31 -1.03 1.72
N PHE A 75 3.76 0.10 2.28
CA PHE A 75 4.03 1.31 1.50
C PHE A 75 5.28 1.16 0.63
N GLY A 76 6.28 0.42 1.08
CA GLY A 76 7.47 0.08 0.29
C GLY A 76 7.12 -0.70 -0.98
N VAL A 77 6.25 -1.71 -0.88
CA VAL A 77 5.75 -2.47 -2.03
C VAL A 77 5.01 -1.55 -3.02
N GLY A 78 4.14 -0.66 -2.54
CA GLY A 78 3.45 0.30 -3.40
C GLY A 78 4.41 1.26 -4.13
N ALA A 79 5.42 1.78 -3.43
CA ALA A 79 6.44 2.65 -4.01
C ALA A 79 7.27 1.91 -5.08
N LEU A 80 7.71 0.68 -4.78
CA LEU A 80 8.44 -0.17 -5.72
C LEU A 80 7.58 -0.52 -6.94
N ALA A 81 6.28 -0.78 -6.77
CA ALA A 81 5.37 -1.03 -7.88
C ALA A 81 5.25 0.18 -8.81
N PHE A 82 5.07 1.39 -8.27
CA PHE A 82 5.07 2.61 -9.10
C PHE A 82 6.40 2.85 -9.81
N TRP A 83 7.52 2.63 -9.11
CA TRP A 83 8.85 2.74 -9.69
C TRP A 83 9.04 1.76 -10.86
N ALA A 84 8.74 0.49 -10.65
CA ALA A 84 8.83 -0.56 -11.66
C ALA A 84 7.85 -0.33 -12.83
N ALA A 85 6.74 0.36 -12.60
CA ALA A 85 5.80 0.77 -13.64
C ALA A 85 6.22 2.05 -14.40
N GLY A 86 7.41 2.60 -14.10
CA GLY A 86 7.96 3.79 -14.76
C GLY A 86 7.35 5.11 -14.29
N ARG A 87 6.76 5.15 -13.08
CA ARG A 87 6.14 6.35 -12.49
C ARG A 87 6.91 6.81 -11.24
N PRO A 88 8.16 7.31 -11.37
CA PRO A 88 9.00 7.67 -10.22
C PRO A 88 8.40 8.81 -9.37
N ILE A 89 7.75 9.79 -10.00
CA ILE A 89 7.08 10.88 -9.27
C ILE A 89 5.97 10.33 -8.37
N ALA A 90 5.17 9.38 -8.86
CA ALA A 90 4.12 8.75 -8.06
C ALA A 90 4.69 7.97 -6.87
N ALA A 91 5.82 7.25 -7.08
CA ALA A 91 6.52 6.57 -6.00
C ALA A 91 7.03 7.55 -4.93
N LEU A 92 7.65 8.67 -5.34
CA LEU A 92 8.15 9.70 -4.41
C LEU A 92 7.02 10.38 -3.64
N VAL A 93 5.91 10.72 -4.32
CA VAL A 93 4.73 11.31 -3.67
C VAL A 93 4.12 10.35 -2.66
N LEU A 94 3.93 9.08 -3.03
CA LEU A 94 3.38 8.06 -2.12
C LEU A 94 4.24 7.94 -0.85
N THR A 95 5.55 7.78 -1.01
CA THR A 95 6.50 7.63 0.12
C THR A 95 6.58 8.90 0.96
N GLY A 96 6.65 10.08 0.33
CA GLY A 96 6.73 11.36 1.04
C GLY A 96 5.48 11.69 1.84
N VAL A 97 4.30 11.48 1.25
CA VAL A 97 3.02 11.69 1.93
C VAL A 97 2.82 10.67 3.05
N PHE A 98 3.21 9.40 2.84
CA PHE A 98 3.22 8.39 3.90
C PHE A 98 4.12 8.80 5.08
N ALA A 99 5.38 9.19 4.82
CA ALA A 99 6.31 9.59 5.87
C ALA A 99 5.77 10.79 6.68
N ALA A 100 5.28 11.82 5.99
CA ALA A 100 4.68 12.98 6.65
C ALA A 100 3.45 12.60 7.49
N ASN A 101 2.53 11.81 6.92
CA ASN A 101 1.32 11.38 7.62
C ASN A 101 1.63 10.50 8.83
N ALA A 102 2.59 9.59 8.72
CA ALA A 102 2.99 8.69 9.79
C ALA A 102 3.64 9.45 10.97
N LEU A 103 4.50 10.43 10.67
CA LEU A 103 5.08 11.32 11.68
C LEU A 103 4.00 12.15 12.39
N MET A 104 3.03 12.70 11.66
CA MET A 104 1.93 13.47 12.24
C MET A 104 0.99 12.64 13.12
N LEU A 105 0.87 11.34 12.85
CA LEU A 105 0.05 10.41 13.63
C LEU A 105 0.81 9.78 14.81
N GLY A 106 2.13 9.97 14.91
CA GLY A 106 2.99 9.25 15.86
C GLY A 106 2.97 7.74 15.62
N ALA A 107 2.83 7.34 14.35
CA ALA A 107 2.68 5.94 13.94
C ALA A 107 4.02 5.28 13.52
N LEU A 108 5.11 6.03 13.64
CA LEU A 108 6.52 5.59 13.54
C LEU A 108 7.20 5.96 14.86
#